data_AF-A0A1S8ACS7-F1
#
_entry.id   AF-A0A1S8ACS7-F1
#
_cell.length_a   1.000
_cell.length_b   1.000
_cell.length_c   1.000
_cell.angle_alpha   90.00
_cell.angle_beta   90.00
_cell.angle_gamma   90.00
#
_symmetry.space_group_name_H-M   'P 1'
#
loop_
_entity.id
_entity.type
_entity.pdbx_description
1 polymer ?
#
loop_
_entity_poly.entity_id
_entity_poly.type
_entity_poly.pdbx_seq_one_letter_code
_entity_poly.pdbx_strand_id
1 'polypeptide(L)'
;MMGHISPFENLQMLDLIGLPHLKSIFWKPLPFTHLKEIYVGYCPNLKKIPLDSNSAKERKFVIRGEEDWWNRLQWEDEATQIAFRSCFQPRS
;
A
#
# COMPACT_ATOMS: atom_id res chain seq x y z
N MET A 1 30.71 6.83 3.94
CA MET A 1 29.42 6.12 3.95
C MET A 1 28.38 7.03 3.35
N MET A 2 27.93 6.78 2.12
CA MET A 2 26.68 7.41 1.66
C MET A 2 25.56 6.72 2.44
N GLY A 3 24.87 7.45 3.31
CA GLY A 3 23.73 6.92 4.03
C GLY A 3 22.71 6.38 3.03
N HIS A 4 22.24 5.15 3.25
CA HIS A 4 21.15 4.60 2.45
C HIS A 4 19.90 5.40 2.78
N ILE A 5 19.55 6.37 1.93
CA ILE A 5 18.29 7.11 2.07
C ILE A 5 17.18 6.14 1.71
N SER A 6 16.45 5.68 2.72
CA SER A 6 15.25 4.87 2.52
C SER A 6 14.11 5.78 2.05
N PRO A 7 13.58 5.58 0.83
CA PRO A 7 12.48 6.42 0.35
C PRO A 7 11.28 6.31 1.30
N PHE A 8 10.69 7.46 1.64
CA PHE A 8 9.47 7.53 2.45
C PHE A 8 9.59 6.95 3.87
N GLU A 9 10.80 6.89 4.45
CA GLU A 9 11.04 6.38 5.80
C GLU A 9 10.12 7.01 6.85
N ASN A 10 9.90 8.33 6.79
CA ASN A 10 9.06 9.06 7.74
C ASN A 10 7.60 9.24 7.29
N LEU A 11 7.18 8.59 6.19
CA LEU A 11 5.83 8.73 5.68
C LEU A 11 4.84 8.03 6.62
N GLN A 12 3.86 8.78 7.12
CA GLN A 12 2.82 8.26 8.01
C GLN A 12 1.48 8.04 7.29
N MET A 13 1.19 8.82 6.26
CA MET A 13 -0.08 8.77 5.53
C MET A 13 0.18 8.88 4.03
N LEU A 14 -0.50 8.04 3.25
CA LEU A 14 -0.47 8.07 1.80
C LEU A 14 -1.89 8.13 1.25
N ASP A 15 -2.29 9.29 0.74
CA ASP A 15 -3.60 9.51 0.14
C ASP A 15 -3.51 9.60 -1.38
N LEU A 16 -4.27 8.74 -2.06
CA LEU A 16 -4.35 8.69 -3.51
C LEU A 16 -5.81 8.87 -3.92
N ILE A 17 -6.14 10.04 -4.49
CA ILE A 17 -7.52 10.40 -4.81
C ILE A 17 -7.61 10.89 -6.26
N GLY A 18 -8.51 10.30 -7.04
CA GLY A 18 -8.84 10.80 -8.37
C GLY A 18 -7.69 10.68 -9.36
N LEU A 19 -6.94 9.58 -9.30
CA LEU A 19 -5.81 9.30 -10.20
C LEU A 19 -6.17 8.19 -11.20
N PRO A 20 -6.98 8.48 -12.23
CA PRO A 20 -7.55 7.46 -13.11
C PRO A 20 -6.50 6.71 -13.94
N HIS A 21 -5.32 7.29 -14.17
CA HIS A 21 -4.25 6.67 -14.95
C HIS A 21 -3.11 6.08 -14.11
N LEU A 22 -3.16 6.22 -12.78
CA LEU A 22 -2.13 5.65 -11.91
C LEU A 22 -2.24 4.12 -11.92
N LYS A 23 -1.15 3.44 -12.30
CA LYS A 23 -1.10 1.98 -12.39
C LYS A 23 -0.37 1.31 -11.22
N SER A 24 0.66 1.97 -10.73
CA SER A 24 1.53 1.53 -9.64
C SER A 24 2.13 2.74 -8.95
N ILE A 25 2.37 2.66 -7.65
CA ILE A 25 3.04 3.72 -6.88
C ILE A 25 4.56 3.63 -7.04
N PHE A 26 5.11 2.41 -6.94
CA PHE A 26 6.55 2.15 -7.09
C PHE A 26 6.78 0.75 -7.67
N TRP A 27 7.92 0.55 -8.34
CA TRP A 27 8.24 -0.72 -9.03
C TRP A 27 8.85 -1.78 -8.11
N LYS A 28 9.17 -1.43 -6.86
CA LYS A 28 9.66 -2.34 -5.80
C LYS A 28 8.86 -2.12 -4.52
N PRO A 29 8.83 -3.10 -3.60
CA PRO A 29 8.33 -2.87 -2.24
C PRO A 29 9.11 -1.77 -1.54
N LEU A 30 8.42 -0.95 -0.75
CA LEU A 30 9.02 0.15 0.01
C LEU A 30 9.00 -0.18 1.51
N PRO A 31 10.08 0.10 2.25
CA PRO A 31 10.13 -0.10 3.69
C PRO A 31 9.34 1.01 4.40
N PHE A 32 8.02 0.83 4.51
CA PHE A 32 7.13 1.80 5.17
C PHE A 32 7.22 1.74 6.70
N THR A 33 8.35 2.17 7.27
CA THR A 33 8.66 2.05 8.70
C THR A 33 7.66 2.74 9.63
N HIS A 34 7.14 3.90 9.24
CA HIS A 34 6.26 4.72 10.08
C HIS A 34 4.83 4.90 9.52
N LEU A 35 4.46 4.14 8.49
CA LEU A 35 3.15 4.28 7.86
C LEU A 35 2.03 3.84 8.81
N LYS A 36 0.97 4.64 8.86
CA LYS A 36 -0.23 4.45 9.67
C LYS A 36 -1.47 4.25 8.81
N GLU A 37 -1.51 4.88 7.63
CA GLU A 37 -2.66 4.81 6.74
C GLU A 37 -2.28 4.91 5.26
N ILE A 38 -2.93 4.09 4.44
CA ILE A 38 -3.01 4.25 2.98
C ILE A 38 -4.49 4.43 2.63
N TYR A 39 -4.84 5.54 2.00
CA TYR A 39 -6.16 5.75 1.44
C TYR A 39 -6.09 5.77 -0.09
N VAL A 40 -6.95 4.98 -0.73
CA VAL A 40 -7.12 4.95 -2.18
C VAL A 40 -8.58 5.19 -2.53
N GLY A 41 -8.85 6.25 -3.28
CA GLY A 41 -10.18 6.56 -3.78
C GLY A 41 -10.15 6.98 -5.23
N TYR A 42 -11.14 6.55 -6.02
CA TYR A 42 -11.26 6.92 -7.44
C TYR A 42 -9.99 6.66 -8.27
N CYS A 43 -9.27 5.56 -7.98
CA CYS A 43 -8.06 5.14 -8.68
C CYS A 43 -8.25 3.79 -9.40
N PRO A 44 -9.13 3.71 -10.43
CA PRO A 44 -9.57 2.45 -11.02
C PRO A 44 -8.47 1.61 -11.68
N ASN A 45 -7.36 2.23 -12.08
CA ASN A 45 -6.25 1.54 -12.75
C ASN A 45 -5.10 1.17 -11.80
N LEU A 46 -5.17 1.54 -10.52
CA LEU A 46 -4.11 1.23 -9.55
C LEU A 46 -4.18 -0.26 -9.20
N LYS A 47 -3.23 -1.03 -9.72
CA LYS A 47 -3.20 -2.50 -9.53
C LYS A 47 -2.10 -2.95 -8.58
N LYS A 48 -1.12 -2.11 -8.28
CA LYS A 48 0.03 -2.49 -7.43
C LYS A 48 0.30 -1.43 -6.38
N ILE A 49 0.48 -1.89 -5.15
CA ILE A 49 0.95 -1.09 -4.02
C ILE A 49 2.32 -1.61 -3.57
N PRO A 50 3.24 -0.74 -3.10
CA PRO A 50 4.62 -1.12 -2.84
C PRO A 50 4.75 -1.72 -1.43
N LEU A 51 4.00 -2.80 -1.16
CA LEU A 51 4.01 -3.56 0.08
C LEU A 51 4.58 -4.96 -0.16
N ASP A 52 5.33 -5.47 0.81
CA ASP A 52 5.80 -6.85 0.88
C ASP A 52 5.45 -7.50 2.22
N SER A 53 5.66 -8.82 2.31
CA SER A 53 5.45 -9.59 3.53
C SER A 53 6.29 -9.11 4.73
N ASN A 54 7.42 -8.43 4.51
CA ASN A 54 8.21 -7.83 5.60
C ASN A 54 7.52 -6.61 6.20
N SER A 55 6.78 -5.85 5.39
CA SER A 55 5.99 -4.70 5.85
C SER A 55 4.82 -5.10 6.75
N ALA A 56 4.40 -6.37 6.73
CA ALA A 56 3.28 -6.88 7.52
C ALA A 56 3.65 -7.38 8.92
N LYS A 57 4.94 -7.70 9.17
CA LYS A 57 5.35 -8.45 10.38
C LYS A 57 5.19 -7.69 11.71
N GLU A 58 5.08 -6.36 11.70
CA GLU A 58 5.07 -5.57 12.94
C GLU A 58 4.10 -4.39 12.95
N ARG A 59 3.31 -4.17 11.89
CA ARG A 59 2.70 -2.84 11.66
C ARG A 59 1.18 -2.89 11.59
N LYS A 60 0.54 -2.25 12.57
CA LYS A 60 -0.89 -1.92 12.55
C LYS A 60 -1.10 -0.64 11.74
N PHE A 61 -1.07 -0.73 10.42
CA PHE A 61 -1.55 0.35 9.56
C PHE A 61 -2.84 -0.07 8.84
N VAL A 62 -3.65 0.93 8.49
CA VAL A 62 -4.94 0.73 7.86
C VAL A 62 -4.81 1.00 6.37
N ILE A 63 -5.42 0.17 5.55
CA ILE A 63 -5.60 0.42 4.12
C ILE A 63 -7.09 0.66 3.89
N ARG A 64 -7.44 1.82 3.34
CA ARG A 64 -8.81 2.20 3.00
C ARG A 64 -8.97 2.36 1.50
N GLY A 65 -10.09 1.91 0.97
CA GLY A 65 -10.47 2.15 -0.41
C GLY A 65 -11.70 1.38 -0.85
N GLU A 66 -12.01 1.44 -2.14
CA GLU A 66 -13.13 0.69 -2.69
C GLU A 66 -12.87 -0.83 -2.65
N GLU A 67 -13.86 -1.64 -2.26
CA GLU A 67 -13.74 -3.11 -2.23
C GLU A 67 -13.35 -3.69 -3.59
N ASP A 68 -13.96 -3.19 -4.67
CA ASP A 68 -13.64 -3.60 -6.03
C ASP A 68 -12.18 -3.32 -6.40
N TRP A 69 -11.61 -2.23 -5.88
CA TRP A 69 -10.19 -1.94 -6.06
C TRP A 69 -9.33 -2.96 -5.30
N TRP A 70 -9.62 -3.18 -4.01
CA TRP A 70 -8.90 -4.12 -3.17
C TRP A 70 -8.88 -5.54 -3.75
N ASN A 71 -10.02 -6.01 -4.24
CA ASN A 71 -10.15 -7.34 -4.84
C ASN A 71 -9.41 -7.49 -6.19
N ARG A 72 -9.10 -6.38 -6.87
CA ARG A 72 -8.36 -6.37 -8.14
C ARG A 72 -6.86 -6.10 -7.98
N LEU A 73 -6.37 -5.89 -6.77
CA LEU A 73 -4.95 -5.70 -6.50
C LEU A 73 -4.13 -6.93 -6.90
N GLN A 74 -3.04 -6.68 -7.61
CA GLN A 74 -2.03 -7.65 -7.97
C GLN A 74 -0.95 -7.64 -6.88
N TRP A 75 -1.09 -8.55 -5.92
CA TRP A 75 -0.13 -8.78 -4.85
C TRP A 75 1.15 -9.42 -5.38
N GLU A 76 2.28 -9.18 -4.70
CA GLU A 76 3.57 -9.79 -5.05
C GLU A 76 3.52 -11.31 -4.91
N ASP A 77 2.92 -11.79 -3.81
CA ASP A 77 2.69 -13.20 -3.52
C ASP A 77 1.46 -13.39 -2.63
N GLU A 78 0.98 -14.63 -2.53
CA GLU A 78 -0.20 -14.99 -1.72
C GLU A 78 0.03 -14.72 -0.23
N ALA A 79 1.27 -14.89 0.26
CA ALA A 79 1.61 -14.63 1.66
C ALA A 79 1.43 -13.15 2.01
N THR A 80 1.82 -12.24 1.12
CA THR A 80 1.65 -10.80 1.23
C THR A 80 0.17 -10.45 1.22
N GLN A 81 -0.62 -11.02 0.31
CA GLN A 81 -2.07 -10.84 0.32
C GLN A 81 -2.67 -11.25 1.66
N ILE A 82 -2.36 -12.46 2.15
CA ILE A 82 -2.88 -12.98 3.42
C ILE A 82 -2.48 -12.07 4.59
N ALA A 83 -1.22 -11.61 4.61
CA ALA A 83 -0.69 -10.79 5.69
C ALA A 83 -1.39 -9.42 5.80
N PHE A 84 -1.87 -8.85 4.68
CA PHE A 84 -2.57 -7.56 4.67
C PHE A 84 -4.10 -7.65 4.69
N ARG A 85 -4.69 -8.85 4.70
CA ARG A 85 -6.17 -9.01 4.73
C ARG A 85 -6.84 -8.30 5.90
N SER A 86 -6.22 -8.34 7.09
CA SER A 86 -6.76 -7.69 8.30
C SER A 86 -6.53 -6.17 8.35
N CYS A 87 -5.69 -5.63 7.47
CA CYS A 87 -5.39 -4.20 7.41
C CYS A 87 -6.43 -3.42 6.60
N PHE A 88 -7.22 -4.10 5.76
CA PHE A 88 -8.17 -3.44 4.87
C PHE A 88 -9.47 -3.06 5.58
N GLN A 89 -9.87 -1.81 5.39
CA GLN A 89 -11.17 -1.27 5.82
C GLN A 89 -11.87 -0.66 4.59
N PRO A 90 -12.98 -1.24 4.12
CA PRO A 90 -13.67 -0.72 2.95
C PRO A 90 -14.19 0.70 3.19
N ARG A 91 -14.13 1.53 2.14
CA ARG A 91 -14.75 2.86 2.15
C ARG A 91 -16.27 2.70 2.08
N SER A 92 -16.98 3.26 3.05
CA SER A 92 -18.45 3.39 3.06
C SER A 92 -18.96 4.26 1.91
#